data_AF-S3AFU7-F1
#
_entry.id   AF-S3AFU7-F1
#
_cell.length_a   1.000
_cell.length_b   1.000
_cell.length_c   1.000
_cell.angle_alpha   90.00
_cell.angle_beta   90.00
_cell.angle_gamma   90.00
#
_symmetry.space_group_name_H-M   'P 1'
#
loop_
_entity.id
_entity.type
_entity.pdbx_description
1 polymer ?
#
loop_
_entity_poly.entity_id
_entity_poly.type
_entity_poly.pdbx_seq_one_letter_code
_entity_poly.pdbx_strand_id
1 'polypeptide(L)'
;MDTDINTIDSSYTSDVVTYDDSQLDTVIKELNEIISLLSSIDTEISGLNSNDTEWKGESKNHYLDLKDFLQKYQEDYSKSVKELKTVVSGLKTLLGSISSSNVIKEIDNA
;
A
#
# COMPACT_ATOMS: atom_id res chain seq x y z
N MET A 1 9.27 23.87 -35.49
CA MET A 1 8.38 24.23 -34.38
C MET A 1 8.79 25.63 -33.97
N ASP A 2 7.88 26.58 -34.13
CA ASP A 2 8.06 27.93 -33.60
C ASP A 2 7.88 27.85 -32.09
N THR A 3 8.83 28.39 -31.34
CA THR A 3 8.90 28.35 -29.87
C THR A 3 8.72 29.75 -29.28
N ASP A 4 8.14 30.67 -30.04
CA ASP A 4 7.81 32.01 -29.57
C ASP A 4 6.56 31.96 -28.67
N ILE A 5 6.79 32.14 -27.37
CA ILE A 5 5.78 32.06 -26.31
C ILE A 5 4.65 33.08 -26.50
N ASN A 6 4.89 34.16 -27.24
CA ASN A 6 3.90 35.21 -27.52
C ASN A 6 2.89 34.83 -28.61
N THR A 7 3.13 33.73 -29.33
CA THR A 7 2.20 33.21 -30.36
C THR A 7 1.28 32.12 -29.84
N ILE A 8 1.48 31.66 -28.59
CA ILE A 8 0.62 30.69 -27.93
C ILE A 8 -0.59 31.46 -27.39
N ASP A 9 -1.71 31.36 -28.12
CA ASP A 9 -3.00 31.91 -27.74
C ASP A 9 -3.32 31.50 -26.29
N SER A 10 -3.52 32.50 -25.45
CA SER A 10 -3.56 32.43 -23.99
C SER A 10 -4.89 31.89 -23.46
N SER A 11 -5.26 30.70 -23.91
CA SER A 11 -6.40 29.95 -23.39
C SER A 11 -5.94 28.85 -22.44
N TYR A 12 -5.19 29.19 -21.39
CA TYR A 12 -5.09 28.30 -20.22
C TYR A 12 -6.38 28.46 -19.41
N THR A 13 -7.46 27.87 -19.91
CA THR A 13 -8.63 27.58 -19.07
C THR A 13 -8.15 26.65 -17.98
N SER A 14 -8.26 27.06 -16.71
CA SER A 14 -7.91 26.30 -15.51
C SER A 14 -7.91 24.79 -15.74
N ASP A 15 -6.74 24.24 -16.06
CA ASP A 15 -6.57 22.82 -16.29
C ASP A 15 -6.65 22.17 -14.91
N VAL A 16 -7.85 21.74 -14.53
CA VAL A 16 -8.01 20.78 -13.43
C VAL A 16 -7.38 19.48 -13.92
N VAL A 17 -6.07 19.33 -13.67
CA VAL A 17 -5.36 18.08 -13.93
C VAL A 17 -6.01 17.02 -13.06
N THR A 18 -6.86 16.21 -13.68
CA THR A 18 -7.54 15.11 -13.02
C THR A 18 -6.67 13.87 -13.20
N TYR A 19 -6.10 13.37 -12.12
CA TYR A 19 -5.32 12.14 -12.15
C TYR A 19 -6.28 10.94 -12.11
N ASP A 20 -6.08 9.98 -12.99
CA ASP A 20 -6.81 8.70 -12.95
C ASP A 20 -6.35 7.88 -11.74
N ASP A 21 -7.14 7.91 -10.68
CA ASP A 21 -6.94 7.15 -9.44
C ASP A 21 -7.83 5.90 -9.34
N SER A 22 -8.54 5.56 -10.42
CA SER A 22 -9.54 4.48 -10.44
C SER A 22 -8.96 3.11 -10.05
N GLN A 23 -7.68 2.89 -10.35
CA GLN A 23 -6.97 1.66 -9.98
C GLN A 23 -6.53 1.65 -8.50
N LEU A 24 -6.33 2.80 -7.86
CA LEU A 24 -5.90 2.86 -6.46
C LEU A 24 -6.96 2.28 -5.51
N ASP A 25 -8.24 2.47 -5.82
CA ASP A 25 -9.33 1.87 -5.04
C ASP A 25 -9.35 0.35 -5.13
N THR A 26 -9.08 -0.19 -6.32
CA THR A 26 -8.97 -1.64 -6.52
C THR A 26 -7.80 -2.19 -5.71
N VAL A 27 -6.63 -1.55 -5.80
CA VAL A 27 -5.43 -1.96 -5.04
C VAL A 27 -5.66 -1.87 -3.53
N ILE A 28 -6.30 -0.80 -3.03
CA ILE A 28 -6.63 -0.67 -1.60
C ILE A 28 -7.57 -1.79 -1.15
N LYS A 29 -8.55 -2.15 -1.97
CA LYS A 29 -9.46 -3.26 -1.67
C LYS A 29 -8.73 -4.60 -1.59
N GLU A 30 -7.89 -4.90 -2.58
CA GLU A 30 -7.08 -6.13 -2.59
C GLU A 30 -6.14 -6.21 -1.37
N LEU A 31 -5.50 -5.09 -1.00
CA LEU A 31 -4.66 -5.02 0.20
C LEU A 31 -5.46 -5.26 1.49
N ASN A 32 -6.71 -4.81 1.56
CA ASN A 32 -7.58 -5.13 2.70
C ASN A 32 -7.90 -6.63 2.77
N GLU A 33 -8.21 -7.25 1.63
CA GLU A 33 -8.48 -8.69 1.55
C GLU A 33 -7.26 -9.51 1.98
N ILE A 34 -6.06 -9.13 1.52
CA ILE A 34 -4.80 -9.76 1.93
C ILE A 34 -4.58 -9.63 3.44
N ILE A 35 -4.82 -8.45 4.03
CA ILE A 35 -4.70 -8.24 5.47
C ILE A 35 -5.65 -9.17 6.25
N SER A 36 -6.90 -9.34 5.79
CA SER A 36 -7.87 -10.25 6.41
C SER A 36 -7.43 -11.72 6.33
N LEU A 37 -6.87 -12.14 5.18
CA LEU A 37 -6.30 -13.48 5.04
C LEU A 37 -5.11 -13.69 5.99
N LEU A 38 -4.23 -12.70 6.12
CA LEU A 38 -3.08 -12.78 7.03
C LEU A 38 -3.47 -12.86 8.51
N SER A 39 -4.56 -12.24 8.91
CA SER A 39 -5.14 -12.41 10.26
C SER A 39 -5.69 -13.82 10.49
N SER A 40 -6.21 -14.47 9.44
CA SER A 40 -6.67 -15.86 9.54
C SER A 40 -5.49 -16.82 9.72
N ILE A 41 -4.41 -16.62 8.96
CA ILE A 41 -3.16 -17.39 9.09
C ILE A 41 -2.55 -17.24 10.50
N ASP A 42 -2.55 -16.02 11.05
CA ASP A 42 -2.09 -15.76 12.43
C ASP A 42 -2.86 -16.59 13.48
N THR A 43 -4.17 -16.71 13.28
CA THR A 43 -5.05 -17.52 14.13
C THR A 43 -4.72 -19.00 14.02
N GLU A 44 -4.45 -19.51 12.80
CA GLU A 44 -4.04 -20.90 12.58
C GLU A 44 -2.69 -21.21 13.24
N ILE A 45 -1.70 -20.31 13.09
CA ILE A 45 -0.38 -20.43 13.75
C ILE A 45 -0.54 -20.43 15.28
N SER A 46 -1.40 -19.57 15.83
CA SER A 46 -1.72 -19.54 17.26
C SER A 46 -2.41 -20.83 17.74
N GLY A 47 -3.25 -21.43 16.89
CA GLY A 47 -3.85 -22.74 17.14
C GLY A 47 -2.83 -23.87 17.22
N LEU A 48 -1.81 -23.84 16.34
CA LEU A 48 -0.69 -24.79 16.38
C LEU A 48 0.10 -24.69 17.69
N ASN A 49 0.33 -23.48 18.22
CA ASN A 49 0.98 -23.27 19.52
C ASN A 49 0.23 -23.90 20.69
N SER A 50 -1.09 -24.04 20.58
CA SER A 50 -1.94 -24.59 21.64
C SER A 50 -1.99 -26.12 21.65
N ASN A 51 -1.59 -26.77 20.56
CA ASN A 51 -1.65 -28.23 20.37
C ASN A 51 -0.28 -28.92 20.51
N ASP A 52 0.65 -28.33 21.28
CA ASP A 52 2.05 -28.77 21.45
C ASP A 52 2.23 -30.10 22.23
N THR A 53 1.21 -30.97 22.25
CA THR A 53 1.23 -32.27 22.93
C THR A 53 1.34 -33.39 21.89
N GLU A 54 2.52 -34.01 21.79
CA GLU A 54 2.80 -35.42 21.41
C GLU A 54 4.14 -35.63 20.68
N TRP A 55 4.79 -34.56 20.20
CA TRP A 55 6.00 -34.67 19.38
C TRP A 55 7.26 -34.84 20.25
N LYS A 56 8.15 -35.77 19.87
CA LYS A 56 9.45 -36.03 20.52
C LYS A 56 10.54 -36.27 19.47
N GLY A 57 11.81 -36.07 19.86
CA GLY A 57 12.97 -36.33 19.00
C GLY A 57 13.13 -35.30 17.87
N GLU A 58 13.86 -35.67 16.82
CA GLU A 58 14.21 -34.81 15.69
C GLU A 58 12.98 -34.21 14.98
N SER A 59 11.89 -34.98 14.85
CA SER A 59 10.63 -34.50 14.28
C SER A 59 10.02 -33.32 15.06
N LYS A 60 10.22 -33.25 16.39
CA LYS A 60 9.79 -32.10 17.19
C LYS A 60 10.59 -30.85 16.81
N ASN A 61 11.90 -30.98 16.64
CA ASN A 61 12.76 -29.85 16.30
C ASN A 61 12.39 -29.27 14.93
N HIS A 62 12.18 -30.13 13.92
CA HIS A 62 11.71 -29.68 12.61
C HIS A 62 10.33 -29.01 12.65
N TYR A 63 9.42 -29.51 13.49
CA TYR A 63 8.12 -28.88 13.69
C TYR A 63 8.27 -27.47 14.31
N LEU A 64 9.12 -27.32 15.33
CA LEU A 64 9.39 -26.02 15.96
C LEU A 64 10.06 -25.04 14.98
N ASP A 65 11.03 -25.50 14.19
CA ASP A 65 11.70 -24.68 13.18
C ASP A 65 10.72 -24.17 12.11
N LEU A 66 9.84 -25.06 11.62
CA LEU A 66 8.80 -24.70 10.66
C LEU A 66 7.81 -23.69 11.26
N LYS A 67 7.44 -23.88 12.52
CA LYS A 67 6.54 -22.98 13.25
C LYS A 67 7.14 -21.59 13.38
N ASP A 68 8.38 -21.50 13.83
CA ASP A 68 9.11 -20.23 13.96
C ASP A 68 9.27 -19.53 12.61
N PHE A 69 9.53 -20.29 11.55
CA PHE A 69 9.59 -19.77 10.19
C PHE A 69 8.26 -19.18 9.75
N LEU A 70 7.15 -19.92 9.91
CA LEU A 70 5.82 -19.46 9.52
C LEU A 70 5.40 -18.20 10.27
N GLN A 71 5.69 -18.13 11.57
CA GLN A 71 5.39 -16.96 12.38
C GLN A 71 6.16 -15.73 11.90
N LYS A 72 7.50 -15.83 11.74
CA LYS A 72 8.32 -14.71 11.24
C LYS A 72 7.90 -14.26 9.84
N TYR A 73 7.66 -15.22 8.95
CA TYR A 73 7.23 -14.93 7.58
C TYR A 73 5.89 -14.17 7.57
N GLN A 74 4.93 -14.63 8.37
CA GLN A 74 3.62 -13.97 8.50
C GLN A 74 3.76 -12.55 9.07
N GLU A 75 4.57 -12.38 10.11
CA GLU A 75 4.79 -11.07 10.76
C GLU A 75 5.42 -10.06 9.77
N ASP A 76 6.50 -10.46 9.10
CA ASP A 76 7.22 -9.63 8.14
C ASP A 76 6.34 -9.26 6.95
N TYR A 77 5.64 -10.23 6.36
CA TYR A 77 4.76 -9.98 5.22
C TYR A 77 3.56 -9.12 5.59
N SER A 78 2.94 -9.36 6.76
CA SER A 78 1.85 -8.52 7.30
C SER A 78 2.28 -7.07 7.49
N LYS A 79 3.50 -6.85 7.99
CA LYS A 79 4.07 -5.51 8.10
C LYS A 79 4.22 -4.85 6.74
N SER A 80 4.84 -5.51 5.77
CA SER A 80 5.02 -4.97 4.42
C SER A 80 3.71 -4.63 3.72
N VAL A 81 2.68 -5.49 3.83
CA VAL A 81 1.36 -5.23 3.23
C VAL A 81 0.68 -4.02 3.89
N LYS A 82 0.76 -3.87 5.21
CA LYS A 82 0.21 -2.71 5.93
C LYS A 82 0.92 -1.40 5.56
N GLU A 83 2.24 -1.44 5.42
CA GLU A 83 3.02 -0.29 4.96
C GLU A 83 2.65 0.09 3.52
N LEU A 84 2.54 -0.88 2.60
CA LEU A 84 2.09 -0.64 1.23
C LEU A 84 0.69 -0.02 1.18
N LYS A 85 -0.27 -0.56 1.94
CA LYS A 85 -1.61 0.03 2.06
C LYS A 85 -1.57 1.48 2.52
N THR A 86 -0.71 1.79 3.50
CA THR A 86 -0.53 3.15 4.02
C THR A 86 -0.04 4.09 2.92
N VAL A 87 0.98 3.68 2.17
CA VAL A 87 1.53 4.47 1.06
C VAL A 87 0.49 4.69 -0.05
N VAL A 88 -0.21 3.64 -0.48
CA VAL A 88 -1.24 3.73 -1.54
C VAL A 88 -2.40 4.63 -1.11
N SER A 89 -2.85 4.53 0.14
CA SER A 89 -3.90 5.40 0.70
C SER A 89 -3.44 6.86 0.78
N GLY A 90 -2.17 7.08 1.14
CA GLY A 90 -1.55 8.40 1.15
C GLY A 90 -1.45 9.01 -0.24
N LEU A 91 -1.07 8.22 -1.25
CA LEU A 91 -1.04 8.64 -2.66
C LEU A 91 -2.44 9.05 -3.12
N LYS A 92 -3.47 8.24 -2.85
CA LYS A 92 -4.86 8.58 -3.18
C LYS A 92 -5.28 9.91 -2.55
N THR A 93 -4.97 10.10 -1.27
CA THR A 93 -5.29 11.33 -0.54
C THR A 93 -4.59 12.54 -1.14
N LEU A 94 -3.31 12.39 -1.51
CA LEU A 94 -2.53 13.44 -2.16
C LEU A 94 -3.16 13.82 -3.51
N LEU A 95 -3.45 12.86 -4.37
CA LEU A 95 -4.06 13.09 -5.68
C LEU A 95 -5.41 13.81 -5.56
N GLY A 96 -6.27 13.39 -4.63
CA GLY A 96 -7.55 14.06 -4.37
C GLY A 96 -7.39 15.52 -3.88
N SER A 97 -6.30 15.82 -3.17
CA SER A 97 -6.03 17.15 -2.59
C SER A 97 -5.43 18.14 -3.59
N ILE A 98 -4.87 17.67 -4.73
CA ILE A 98 -4.26 18.54 -5.76
C ILE A 98 -5.28 19.55 -6.29
N SER A 99 -6.51 19.11 -6.56
CA SER A 99 -7.60 19.96 -7.07
C SER A 99 -7.98 21.13 -6.13
N SER A 100 -7.74 20.95 -4.83
CA SER A 100 -8.00 21.94 -3.77
C SER A 100 -6.76 22.71 -3.31
N SER A 101 -5.61 22.46 -3.93
CA SER A 101 -4.34 23.07 -3.53
C SER A 101 -4.25 24.50 -4.04
N ASN A 102 -4.01 25.45 -3.12
CA ASN A 102 -3.80 26.85 -3.48
C ASN A 102 -2.36 27.04 -3.99
N VAL A 103 -2.20 27.79 -5.08
CA VAL A 103 -0.88 28.22 -5.55
C VAL A 103 -0.26 29.16 -4.52
N ILE A 104 0.85 28.75 -3.89
CA ILE A 104 1.52 29.53 -2.81
C ILE A 104 2.38 30.66 -3.41
N LYS A 105 2.70 30.58 -4.70
CA LYS A 105 3.34 31.63 -5.49
C LYS A 105 3.15 31.35 -6.98
N GLU A 106 2.49 32.25 -7.71
CA GLU A 106 2.70 32.32 -9.16
C GLU A 106 4.13 32.84 -9.37
N ILE A 107 4.84 32.34 -10.39
CA ILE A 107 6.12 32.91 -10.76
C ILE A 107 5.79 34.26 -11.40
N ASP A 108 5.95 35.34 -10.64
CA ASP A 108 5.85 36.72 -11.14
C ASP A 108 7.01 36.96 -12.14
N ASN A 109 6.77 36.59 -13.42
CA ASN A 109 7.42 36.98 -14.68
C ASN A 109 7.60 35.78 -15.63
N ALA A 110 6.52 35.39 -16.32
CA ALA A 110 6.59 34.72 -17.61
C ALA A 110 6.17 35.69 -18.71
#